data_AF-A0A8H9IZA0-F1
#
_entry.id   AF-A0A8H9IZA0-F1
#
_cell.length_a   1.000
_cell.length_b   1.000
_cell.length_c   1.000
_cell.angle_alpha   90.00
_cell.angle_beta   90.00
_cell.angle_gamma   90.00
#
_symmetry.space_group_name_H-M   'P 1'
#
loop_
_entity.id
_entity.type
_entity.pdbx_description
1 polymer ?
#
loop_
_entity_poly.entity_id
_entity_poly.type
_entity_poly.pdbx_seq_one_letter_code
_entity_poly.pdbx_strand_id
1 'polypeptide(L)' 'MAQQHGVSLPTLQKAVALLQEEGWLVPRPSVGVYVSDDPPKERPAVTVSDLRRAVIELRAAVSAIEERLDRLEGESNG' A
#
# COMPACT_ATOMS: atom_id res chain seq x y z
N MET A 1 5.01 25.42 -16.77
CA MET A 1 4.81 24.00 -16.38
C MET A 1 5.32 23.03 -17.43
N ALA A 2 4.67 22.84 -18.59
CA ALA A 2 5.13 21.86 -19.60
C ALA A 2 6.55 22.15 -20.13
N GLN A 3 6.80 23.41 -20.56
CA GLN A 3 8.12 23.86 -21.00
C GLN A 3 9.17 23.92 -19.87
N GLN A 4 8.76 24.11 -18.61
CA GLN A 4 9.65 24.18 -17.45
C GLN A 4 10.17 22.79 -17.01
N HIS A 5 9.40 21.73 -17.28
CA HIS A 5 9.79 20.35 -16.98
C HIS A 5 10.15 19.53 -18.23
N GLY A 6 10.19 20.17 -19.41
CA GLY A 6 10.52 19.48 -20.68
C GLY A 6 9.52 18.39 -21.07
N VAL A 7 8.27 18.45 -20.61
CA VAL A 7 7.24 17.43 -20.86
C VAL A 7 6.14 17.96 -21.79
N SER A 8 5.49 17.04 -22.52
CA SER A 8 4.32 17.39 -23.33
C SER A 8 3.14 17.85 -22.45
N LEU A 9 2.28 18.72 -22.99
CA LEU A 9 1.07 19.17 -22.27
C LEU A 9 0.15 18.00 -21.86
N PRO A 10 -0.12 16.99 -22.71
CA PRO A 10 -0.89 15.82 -22.30
C PRO A 10 -0.25 15.03 -21.15
N THR A 11 1.08 14.90 -21.14
CA THR A 11 1.81 14.23 -20.05
C THR A 11 1.63 14.99 -18.73
N LEU A 12 1.75 16.31 -18.78
CA LEU A 12 1.54 17.15 -17.60
C LEU A 12 0.12 17.05 -17.07
N GLN A 13 -0.89 17.07 -17.94
CA GLN A 13 -2.29 16.94 -17.55
C GLN A 13 -2.57 15.60 -16.85
N LYS A 14 -2.02 14.49 -17.37
CA LYS A 14 -2.13 13.17 -16.73
C LYS A 14 -1.45 13.14 -15.37
N ALA A 15 -0.26 13.73 -15.25
CA ALA A 15 0.46 13.78 -13.97
C ALA A 15 -0.32 14.57 -12.91
N VAL A 16 -0.92 15.71 -13.28
CA VAL A 16 -1.75 16.51 -12.37
C VAL A 16 -3.00 15.74 -11.92
N ALA A 17 -3.66 15.02 -12.85
CA ALA A 17 -4.81 14.18 -12.50
C ALA A 17 -4.44 13.07 -11.51
N LEU A 18 -3.31 12.38 -11.74
CA LEU A 18 -2.82 11.34 -10.83
C LEU A 18 -2.55 11.90 -9.42
N LEU A 19 -1.88 13.05 -9.34
CA LEU A 19 -1.61 13.70 -8.06
C LEU A 19 -2.89 14.14 -7.34
N GLN A 20 -3.95 14.53 -8.06
CA GLN A 20 -5.27 14.78 -7.46
C GLN A 20 -5.92 13.51 -6.94
N GLU A 21 -5.93 12.44 -7.73
CA GLU A 21 -6.52 11.14 -7.37
C GLU A 21 -5.84 10.54 -6.13
N GLU A 22 -4.52 10.67 -6.05
CA GLU A 22 -3.74 10.18 -4.92
C GLU A 22 -3.91 11.05 -3.67
N GLY A 23 -4.43 12.28 -3.80
CA GLY A 23 -4.68 13.21 -2.68
C GLY A 23 -3.57 14.22 -2.41
N TRP A 24 -2.57 14.31 -3.30
CA TRP A 24 -1.52 15.33 -3.24
C TRP A 24 -2.02 16.73 -3.60
N LEU A 25 -3.11 16.80 -4.38
CA LEU A 25 -3.71 18.05 -4.82
C LEU A 25 -5.18 18.12 -4.43
N VAL A 26 -5.60 19.24 -3.83
CA VAL A 26 -6.98 19.49 -3.40
C VAL A 26 -7.61 20.57 -4.28
N PRO A 27 -8.70 20.26 -5.02
CA PRO A 27 -9.44 21.26 -5.76
C PRO A 27 -10.26 22.14 -4.80
N ARG A 28 -10.07 23.46 -4.88
CA ARG A 28 -10.91 24.43 -4.17
C ARG A 28 -11.87 25.07 -5.17
N PRO A 29 -13.20 24.94 -4.95
CA PRO A 29 -14.20 25.52 -5.83
C PRO A 29 -13.93 27.02 -6.07
N SER A 30 -14.04 27.45 -7.33
CA SER A 30 -13.92 28.86 -7.76
C SER A 30 -12.53 29.49 -7.62
N VAL A 31 -11.49 28.76 -7.19
CA VAL A 31 -10.14 29.31 -6.99
C VAL A 31 -9.05 28.53 -7.75
N GLY A 32 -9.16 27.19 -7.82
CA GLY A 32 -8.21 26.35 -8.55
C GLY A 32 -7.73 25.13 -7.77
N VAL A 33 -6.58 24.59 -8.15
CA VAL A 33 -5.99 23.37 -7.59
C VAL A 33 -4.79 23.75 -6.72
N TYR A 34 -4.75 23.23 -5.49
CA TYR A 34 -3.72 23.53 -4.49
C TYR A 34 -3.01 22.25 -4.04
N VAL A 35 -1.78 22.37 -3.54
CA VAL A 35 -1.07 21.27 -2.87
C VAL A 35 -1.74 21.00 -1.51
N SER A 36 -1.92 19.72 -1.17
CA SER A 36 -2.51 19.32 0.11
C SER A 36 -1.60 19.70 1.28
N ASP A 37 -2.18 20.25 2.35
CA ASP A 37 -1.50 20.51 3.62
C ASP A 37 -1.24 19.22 4.42
N ASP A 38 -1.98 18.14 4.10
CA ASP A 38 -1.78 16.78 4.61
C ASP A 38 -1.62 15.83 3.41
N PRO A 39 -0.42 15.73 2.83
CA PRO A 39 -0.20 14.86 1.69
C PRO A 39 -0.34 13.38 2.11
N PRO A 40 -0.70 12.49 1.16
CA PRO A 40 -0.78 11.07 1.42
C PRO A 40 0.54 10.57 1.99
N LYS A 41 0.48 9.89 3.13
CA LYS A 41 1.67 9.26 3.71
C LYS A 41 2.16 8.20 2.73
N GLU A 42 3.40 8.33 2.26
CA GLU A 42 4.05 7.29 1.46
C GLU A 42 3.88 5.95 2.19
N ARG A 43 3.24 4.99 1.52
CA ARG A 43 3.21 3.63 2.07
C ARG A 43 4.64 3.13 2.04
N PRO A 44 5.22 2.72 3.18
CA PRO A 44 6.57 2.17 3.17
C PRO A 44 6.63 1.03 2.16
N ALA A 45 7.61 1.06 1.28
CA ALA A 45 7.78 0.03 0.27
C ALA A 45 7.93 -1.33 0.98
N VAL A 46 7.02 -2.27 0.68
CA VAL A 46 7.11 -3.63 1.21
C VAL A 46 8.37 -4.27 0.65
N THR A 47 9.30 -4.66 1.52
CA THR A 47 10.56 -5.27 1.08
C THR A 47 10.42 -6.78 0.95
N VAL A 48 11.32 -7.40 0.16
CA VAL A 48 11.43 -8.87 0.09
C VAL A 48 11.72 -9.47 1.48
N SER A 49 12.45 -8.75 2.33
CA SER A 49 12.72 -9.15 3.72
C SER A 49 11.45 -9.17 4.57
N ASP A 50 10.53 -8.23 4.36
CA ASP A 50 9.22 -8.21 5.04
C ASP A 50 8.35 -9.39 4.60
N LEU A 51 8.33 -9.70 3.30
CA LEU A 51 7.63 -10.87 2.78
C LEU A 51 8.23 -12.17 3.33
N ARG A 52 9.55 -12.29 3.37
CA ARG A 52 10.25 -13.45 3.94
C ARG A 52 9.87 -13.63 5.42
N ARG A 53 9.85 -12.56 6.20
CA ARG A 53 9.44 -12.59 7.61
C ARG A 53 8.00 -13.07 7.75
N ALA A 54 7.07 -12.49 6.99
CA ALA A 54 5.67 -12.88 7.02
C ALA A 54 5.46 -14.36 6.66
N VAL A 55 6.20 -14.90 5.69
CA VAL A 55 6.11 -16.33 5.33
C VAL A 55 6.63 -17.24 6.45
N ILE A 56 7.70 -16.85 7.15
CA ILE A 56 8.21 -17.61 8.30
C ILE A 56 7.19 -17.65 9.42
N GLU A 57 6.61 -16.50 9.76
CA GLU A 57 5.58 -16.37 10.81
C GLU A 57 4.34 -17.21 10.46
N LEU A 58 3.87 -17.14 9.21
CA LEU A 58 2.72 -17.92 8.76
C LEU A 58 2.98 -19.42 8.85
N ARG A 59 4.16 -19.89 8.42
CA ARG A 59 4.53 -21.30 8.52
C ARG A 59 4.57 -21.78 9.98
N ALA A 60 5.17 -20.99 10.87
CA ALA A 60 5.21 -21.32 12.29
C ALA A 60 3.80 -21.40 12.89
N ALA A 61 2.91 -20.46 12.54
CA ALA A 61 1.53 -20.46 13.00
C ALA A 61 0.76 -21.69 12.49
N VAL A 62 0.94 -22.07 11.23
CA VAL A 62 0.32 -23.27 10.65
C VAL A 62 0.80 -24.53 11.37
N SER A 63 2.10 -24.71 11.56
CA SER A 63 2.63 -25.89 12.28
C SER A 63 2.11 -25.97 13.72
N ALA A 64 2.00 -24.84 14.43
CA ALA A 64 1.44 -24.83 15.77
C ALA A 64 -0.06 -25.20 15.80
N ILE A 65 -0.81 -24.87 14.75
CA ILE A 65 -2.22 -25.26 14.61
C ILE A 65 -2.32 -26.76 14.31
N GLU A 66 -1.49 -27.28 13.41
CA GLU A 66 -1.43 -28.71 13.07
C GLU A 66 -1.12 -29.56 14.32
N GLU A 67 -0.08 -29.21 15.09
CA GLU A 67 0.28 -29.91 16.33
C GLU A 67 -0.85 -29.89 17.38
N ARG A 68 -1.61 -28.79 17.44
CA ARG A 68 -2.74 -28.66 18.35
C ARG A 68 -3.92 -29.49 17.89
N LEU A 69 -4.16 -29.56 16.59
CA LEU A 69 -5.21 -30.38 16.00
C LEU A 69 -4.95 -31.86 16.24
N ASP A 70 -3.72 -32.33 15.97
CA ASP A 70 -3.31 -33.72 16.19
C ASP A 70 -3.53 -34.15 17.65
N ARG A 71 -3.24 -33.26 18.61
CA ARG A 71 -3.48 -33.52 20.04
C ARG A 71 -4.96 -33.68 20.35
N LEU A 72 -5.81 -32.79 19.83
CA LEU A 72 -7.25 -32.82 20.06
C LEU A 72 -7.92 -34.04 19.42
N GLU A 73 -7.48 -34.41 18.21
CA GLU A 73 -7.97 -35.60 17.52
C GLU A 73 -7.52 -36.88 18.22
N GLY A 74 -6.28 -36.93 18.73
CA GLY A 74 -5.77 -38.05 19.52
C GLY A 74 -6.49 -38.23 20.86
N GLU A 75 -6.84 -37.13 21.55
CA GLU A 75 -7.61 -37.15 22.80
C GLU A 75 -9.09 -37.53 22.60
N SER A 76 -9.66 -37.27 21.40
CA SER A 76 -11.06 -37.58 21.12
C SER A 76 -11.30 -39.03 20.66
N ASN A 77 -10.24 -39.76 20.29
CA ASN A 77 -10.32 -41.09 19.68
C ASN A 77 -9.74 -42.22 20.55
N GLY A 78 -9.36 -41.92 21.81
CA GLY A 78 -8.90 -42.87 22.82
C GLY A 78 -9.83 -42.92 24.02
#